data_AF-A0A1B9F5V9-F1
#
_entry.id   AF-A0A1B9F5V9-F1
#
_cell.length_a   1.000
_cell.length_b   1.000
_cell.length_c   1.000
_cell.angle_alpha   90.00
_cell.angle_beta   90.00
_cell.angle_gamma   90.00
#
_symmetry.space_group_name_H-M   'P 1'
#
loop_
_entity.id
_entity.type
_entity.pdbx_description
1 polymer ?
#
loop_
_entity_poly.entity_id
_entity_poly.type
_entity_poly.pdbx_seq_one_letter_code
_entity_poly.pdbx_strand_id
1 'polypeptide(L)'
;MGERKKSWREIDKLRDRSRHTRSSSEPKSMLERALDDPRLKKLYLKEAEKLFLGPKGTPEHDEALKRLKDSYGKKSFEQAARDYVSKFGLPDEWGVLILLLDLKESPQIVCDAMERAKDMLDTKGPLEKTGFISKLKVLSMTSPDPDISEVAEEILEAIS
;
A
#
# COMPACT_ATOMS: atom_id res chain seq x y z
N MET A 1 58.52 26.40 51.38
CA MET A 1 57.93 26.67 50.05
C MET A 1 56.42 26.76 50.23
N GLY A 2 55.83 27.94 50.09
CA GLY A 2 54.39 28.14 50.25
C GLY A 2 53.68 28.09 48.90
N GLU A 3 52.68 27.22 48.75
CA GLU A 3 51.86 27.13 47.55
C GLU A 3 51.03 28.42 47.39
N ARG A 4 51.14 29.08 46.23
CA ARG A 4 50.33 30.26 45.90
C ARG A 4 48.88 29.82 45.69
N LYS A 5 47.96 30.36 46.50
CA LYS A 5 46.51 30.23 46.27
C LYS A 5 46.13 31.05 45.04
N LYS A 6 45.54 30.40 44.04
CA LYS A 6 45.09 31.03 42.79
C LYS A 6 44.09 32.15 43.06
N SER A 7 44.23 33.24 42.31
CA SER A 7 43.32 34.38 42.37
C SER A 7 41.94 34.01 41.80
N TRP A 8 40.86 34.62 42.31
CA TRP A 8 39.51 34.47 41.74
C TRP A 8 39.46 34.74 40.24
N ARG A 9 40.31 35.65 39.73
CA ARG A 9 40.44 35.92 38.28
C ARG A 9 41.10 34.78 37.51
N GLU A 10 41.99 34.00 38.13
CA GLU A 10 42.60 32.82 37.53
C GLU A 10 41.62 31.63 37.52
N ILE A 11 40.80 31.51 38.56
CA ILE A 11 39.72 30.51 38.62
C ILE A 11 38.70 30.79 37.51
N ASP A 12 38.32 32.05 37.31
CA ASP A 12 37.38 32.43 36.26
C ASP A 12 37.94 32.20 34.85
N LYS A 13 39.23 32.49 34.62
CA LYS A 13 39.94 32.15 33.37
C LYS A 13 40.03 30.64 33.11
N LEU A 14 40.11 29.83 34.16
CA LEU A 14 40.09 28.36 34.05
C LEU A 14 38.68 27.84 33.77
N ARG A 15 37.65 28.50 34.30
CA ARG A 15 36.24 28.19 34.02
C ARG A 15 35.85 28.52 32.58
N ASP A 16 36.37 29.63 32.04
CA ASP A 16 36.13 30.03 30.65
C ASP A 16 36.88 29.12 29.63
N ARG A 17 37.92 28.43 30.09
CA ARG A 17 38.60 27.35 29.33
C ARG A 17 37.95 25.99 29.50
N SER A 18 36.90 25.87 30.31
CA SER A 18 36.17 24.62 30.42
C SER A 18 35.45 24.37 29.09
N ARG A 19 35.87 23.31 28.40
CA ARG A 19 35.22 22.76 27.20
C ARG A 19 33.86 22.15 27.56
N HIS A 20 32.95 22.94 28.09
CA HIS A 20 31.53 22.65 28.22
C HIS A 20 30.82 23.73 27.39
N THR A 21 30.70 23.59 26.08
CA THR A 21 29.90 22.55 25.46
C THR A 21 30.54 22.11 24.15
N ARG A 22 31.15 20.92 24.15
CA ARG A 22 30.80 20.04 23.04
C ARG A 22 29.30 19.82 23.20
N SER A 23 28.48 20.60 22.49
CA SER A 23 27.27 20.02 21.96
C SER A 23 27.75 18.90 21.03
N SER A 24 28.14 17.78 21.65
CA SER A 24 27.98 16.49 21.04
C SER A 24 26.48 16.27 21.07
N SER A 25 25.73 17.05 20.28
CA SER A 25 24.63 16.41 19.59
C SER A 25 25.35 15.31 18.85
N GLU A 26 25.27 14.09 19.36
CA GLU A 26 25.63 12.92 18.58
C GLU A 26 25.05 13.14 17.18
N PRO A 27 25.83 12.91 16.11
CA PRO A 27 25.33 13.14 14.78
C PRO A 27 24.00 12.41 14.66
N LYS A 28 22.91 13.17 14.52
CA LYS A 28 21.54 12.64 14.52
C LYS A 28 21.52 11.37 13.70
N SER A 29 20.91 10.31 14.24
CA SER A 29 20.81 9.05 13.51
C SER A 29 20.14 9.29 12.15
N MET A 30 20.36 8.39 11.19
CA MET A 30 19.74 8.53 9.86
C MET A 30 18.21 8.67 9.96
N LEU A 31 17.61 7.97 10.93
CA LEU A 31 16.18 8.05 11.23
C LEU A 31 15.79 9.42 11.82
N GLU A 32 16.55 9.95 12.78
CA GLU A 32 16.29 11.27 13.37
C GLU A 32 16.39 12.39 12.33
N ARG A 33 17.35 12.30 11.40
CA ARG A 33 17.45 13.24 10.28
C ARG A 33 16.28 13.10 9.31
N ALA A 34 15.79 11.87 9.11
CA ALA A 34 14.63 11.63 8.26
C ALA A 34 13.33 12.17 8.86
N LEU A 35 13.18 12.16 10.18
CA LEU A 35 12.01 12.71 10.86
C LEU A 35 11.92 14.24 10.81
N ASP A 36 13.06 14.92 10.65
CA ASP A 36 13.14 16.39 10.52
C ASP A 36 12.74 16.89 9.12
N ASP A 37 12.92 16.07 8.07
CA ASP A 37 12.52 16.41 6.70
C ASP A 37 11.16 15.79 6.37
N PRO A 38 10.11 16.60 6.09
CA PRO A 38 8.78 16.09 5.74
C PRO A 38 8.76 15.10 4.56
N ARG A 39 9.64 15.27 3.57
CA ARG A 39 9.73 14.36 2.41
C ARG A 39 10.38 13.04 2.80
N LEU A 40 11.47 13.12 3.57
CA LEU A 40 12.20 11.93 4.00
C LEU A 40 11.35 11.13 4.99
N LYS A 41 10.71 11.79 5.96
CA LYS A 41 9.74 11.18 6.88
C LYS A 41 8.65 10.43 6.12
N LYS A 42 8.11 11.00 5.05
CA LYS A 42 7.08 10.35 4.23
C LYS A 42 7.59 9.08 3.54
N LEU A 43 8.83 9.08 3.05
CA LEU A 43 9.45 7.89 2.46
C LEU A 43 9.66 6.78 3.49
N TYR A 44 10.23 7.12 4.65
CA TYR A 44 10.45 6.17 5.75
C TYR A 44 9.14 5.61 6.30
N LEU A 45 8.10 6.43 6.41
CA LEU A 45 6.78 5.99 6.85
C LEU A 45 6.19 4.99 5.84
N LYS A 46 6.36 5.24 4.54
CA LYS A 46 5.91 4.34 3.47
C LYS A 46 6.69 3.01 3.48
N GLU A 47 8.00 3.05 3.77
CA GLU A 47 8.82 1.84 3.93
C GLU A 47 8.44 1.04 5.18
N ALA A 48 8.15 1.72 6.29
CA ALA A 48 7.68 1.08 7.50
C ALA A 48 6.29 0.44 7.30
N GLU A 49 5.36 1.14 6.67
CA GLU A 49 4.03 0.61 6.31
C GLU A 49 4.14 -0.68 5.48
N LYS A 50 5.10 -0.76 4.54
CA LYS A 50 5.37 -1.99 3.78
C LYS A 50 5.74 -3.18 4.67
N LEU A 51 6.46 -2.95 5.77
CA LEU A 51 6.80 -4.02 6.72
C LEU A 51 5.56 -4.55 7.47
N PHE A 52 4.52 -3.72 7.62
CA PHE A 52 3.27 -4.11 8.27
C PHE A 52 2.22 -4.70 7.31
N LEU A 53 2.43 -4.61 5.99
CA LEU A 53 1.53 -5.13 4.94
C LEU A 53 1.76 -6.62 4.60
N GLY A 54 2.68 -7.30 5.30
CA GLY A 54 2.98 -8.71 5.08
C GLY A 54 3.44 -9.00 3.64
N PRO A 55 2.98 -10.07 2.98
CA PRO A 55 3.44 -10.44 1.63
C PRO A 55 3.13 -9.36 0.57
N LYS A 56 2.11 -8.52 0.78
CA LYS A 56 1.72 -7.44 -0.15
C LYS A 56 2.60 -6.18 -0.05
N GLY A 57 3.45 -6.07 0.98
CA GLY A 57 4.40 -4.96 1.13
C GLY A 57 5.73 -5.17 0.39
N THR A 58 5.89 -6.30 -0.30
CA THR A 58 7.15 -6.71 -0.92
C THR A 58 7.31 -6.16 -2.34
N PRO A 59 8.54 -5.92 -2.82
CA PRO A 59 8.78 -5.57 -4.23
C PRO A 59 8.21 -6.62 -5.19
N GLU A 60 8.19 -7.89 -4.77
CA GLU A 60 7.63 -8.97 -5.55
C GLU A 60 6.12 -8.83 -5.76
N HIS A 61 5.39 -8.36 -4.75
CA HIS A 61 3.97 -8.02 -4.91
C HIS A 61 3.79 -6.89 -5.92
N ASP A 62 4.58 -5.82 -5.83
CA ASP A 62 4.51 -4.68 -6.75
C ASP A 62 4.77 -5.13 -8.21
N GLU A 63 5.75 -6.01 -8.41
CA GLU A 63 6.07 -6.61 -9.72
C GLU A 63 4.96 -7.52 -10.25
N ALA A 64 4.41 -8.39 -9.39
CA ALA A 64 3.31 -9.28 -9.76
C ALA A 64 2.04 -8.51 -10.12
N LEU A 65 1.73 -7.46 -9.35
CA LEU A 65 0.60 -6.58 -9.60
C LEU A 65 0.76 -5.79 -10.90
N LYS A 66 1.98 -5.31 -11.17
CA LYS A 66 2.31 -4.67 -12.45
C LYS A 66 2.15 -5.66 -13.60
N ARG A 67 2.69 -6.87 -13.47
CA ARG A 67 2.56 -7.92 -14.49
C ARG A 67 1.10 -8.26 -14.77
N LEU A 68 0.26 -8.34 -13.74
CA LEU A 68 -1.17 -8.55 -13.87
C LEU A 68 -1.81 -7.44 -14.72
N LYS A 69 -1.59 -6.17 -14.34
CA LYS A 69 -2.11 -5.01 -15.09
C LYS A 69 -1.62 -4.97 -16.54
N ASP A 70 -0.31 -5.16 -16.76
CA ASP A 70 0.31 -5.13 -18.09
C ASP A 70 -0.12 -6.30 -18.99
N SER A 71 -0.61 -7.40 -18.40
CA SER A 71 -1.08 -8.57 -19.12
C SER A 71 -2.53 -8.47 -19.58
N TYR A 72 -3.30 -7.48 -19.11
CA TYR A 72 -4.70 -7.31 -19.47
C TYR A 72 -4.89 -7.19 -20.99
N GLY A 73 -5.91 -7.86 -21.52
CA GLY A 73 -6.18 -7.99 -22.96
C GLY A 73 -5.24 -8.95 -23.72
N LYS A 74 -4.26 -9.58 -23.04
CA LYS A 74 -3.38 -10.60 -23.62
C LYS A 74 -3.80 -11.99 -23.14
N LYS A 75 -3.41 -13.02 -23.90
CA LYS A 75 -3.64 -14.44 -23.52
C LYS A 75 -3.00 -14.83 -22.18
N SER A 76 -2.01 -14.09 -21.73
CA SER A 76 -1.31 -14.33 -20.45
C SER A 76 -2.05 -13.77 -19.23
N PHE A 77 -3.15 -13.03 -19.41
CA PHE A 77 -3.88 -12.38 -18.32
C PHE A 77 -4.38 -13.39 -17.29
N GLU A 78 -5.05 -14.44 -17.75
CA GLU A 78 -5.54 -15.54 -16.92
C GLU A 78 -4.49 -16.11 -16.00
N GLN A 79 -3.33 -16.47 -16.57
CA GLN A 79 -2.26 -17.05 -15.77
C GLN A 79 -1.69 -16.03 -14.78
N ALA A 80 -1.50 -14.78 -15.19
CA ALA A 80 -1.01 -13.73 -14.30
C ALA A 80 -1.98 -13.45 -13.14
N ALA A 81 -3.29 -13.50 -13.39
CA ALA A 81 -4.31 -13.34 -12.36
C ALA A 81 -4.30 -14.49 -11.36
N ARG A 82 -4.27 -15.74 -11.85
CA ARG A 82 -4.18 -16.93 -10.99
C ARG A 82 -2.91 -16.94 -10.15
N ASP A 83 -1.76 -16.64 -10.77
CA ASP A 83 -0.47 -16.57 -10.07
C ASP A 83 -0.49 -15.49 -8.97
N TYR A 84 -1.03 -14.32 -9.27
CA TYR A 84 -1.15 -13.22 -8.31
C TYR A 84 -2.07 -13.60 -7.15
N VAL A 85 -3.29 -14.06 -7.44
CA VAL A 85 -4.29 -14.38 -6.40
C VAL A 85 -3.85 -15.55 -5.54
N SER A 86 -3.24 -16.59 -6.13
CA SER A 86 -2.68 -17.72 -5.37
C SER A 86 -1.63 -17.29 -4.36
N LYS A 87 -0.78 -16.32 -4.74
CA LYS A 87 0.35 -15.88 -3.90
C LYS A 87 0.01 -14.78 -2.91
N PHE A 88 -0.84 -13.83 -3.31
CA PHE A 88 -1.09 -12.60 -2.56
C PHE A 88 -2.55 -12.42 -2.14
N GLY A 89 -3.45 -13.30 -2.58
CA GLY A 89 -4.90 -13.12 -2.45
C GLY A 89 -5.45 -12.07 -3.43
N LEU A 90 -6.71 -11.71 -3.25
CA LEU A 90 -7.35 -10.68 -4.07
C LEU A 90 -6.67 -9.31 -3.91
N PRO A 91 -6.57 -8.52 -5.00
CA PRO A 91 -6.08 -7.15 -4.94
C PRO A 91 -7.07 -6.24 -4.22
N ASP A 92 -6.57 -5.22 -3.53
CA ASP A 92 -7.40 -4.22 -2.85
C ASP A 92 -7.64 -2.96 -3.72
N GLU A 93 -7.05 -2.93 -4.93
CA GLU A 93 -7.23 -1.85 -5.88
C GLU A 93 -8.48 -2.06 -6.73
N TRP A 94 -9.44 -1.13 -6.63
CA TRP A 94 -10.68 -1.13 -7.42
C TRP A 94 -10.45 -1.40 -8.90
N GLY A 95 -9.54 -0.65 -9.53
CA GLY A 95 -9.26 -0.80 -10.95
C GLY A 95 -8.85 -2.22 -11.32
N VAL A 96 -8.08 -2.91 -10.47
CA VAL A 96 -7.63 -4.29 -10.72
C VAL A 96 -8.77 -5.27 -10.51
N LEU A 97 -9.60 -5.09 -9.47
CA LEU A 97 -10.80 -5.90 -9.27
C LEU A 97 -11.72 -5.86 -10.49
N ILE A 98 -11.91 -4.68 -11.09
CA ILE A 98 -12.71 -4.52 -12.32
C ILE A 98 -12.12 -5.27 -13.51
N LEU A 99 -10.78 -5.40 -13.61
CA LEU A 99 -10.13 -6.20 -14.65
C LEU A 99 -10.34 -7.71 -14.43
N LEU A 100 -10.33 -8.16 -13.16
CA LEU A 100 -10.53 -9.58 -12.84
C LEU A 100 -11.92 -10.07 -13.25
N LEU A 101 -12.90 -9.18 -13.40
CA LEU A 101 -14.23 -9.52 -13.88
C LEU A 101 -14.26 -10.02 -15.33
N ASP A 102 -13.21 -9.78 -16.11
CA ASP A 102 -13.12 -10.21 -17.51
C ASP A 102 -12.41 -11.57 -17.66
N LEU A 103 -12.07 -12.23 -16.54
CA LEU A 103 -11.55 -13.59 -16.55
C LEU A 103 -12.64 -14.58 -17.03
N LYS A 104 -12.23 -15.53 -17.86
CA LYS A 104 -13.08 -16.54 -18.50
C LYS A 104 -12.91 -17.92 -17.89
N GLU A 105 -11.69 -18.24 -17.43
CA GLU A 105 -11.32 -19.58 -16.97
C GLU A 105 -11.25 -19.68 -15.44
N SER A 106 -11.69 -18.66 -14.71
CA SER A 106 -11.49 -18.59 -13.26
C SER A 106 -12.71 -17.98 -12.56
N PRO A 107 -13.86 -18.68 -12.59
CA PRO A 107 -15.14 -18.15 -12.09
C PRO A 107 -15.08 -17.75 -10.62
N GLN A 108 -14.42 -18.55 -9.78
CA GLN A 108 -14.25 -18.21 -8.36
C GLN A 108 -13.56 -16.85 -8.15
N ILE A 109 -12.51 -16.55 -8.92
CA ILE A 109 -11.79 -15.27 -8.82
C ILE A 109 -12.70 -14.12 -9.26
N VAL A 110 -13.55 -14.34 -10.27
CA VAL A 110 -14.54 -13.36 -10.73
C VAL A 110 -15.55 -13.08 -9.62
N CYS A 111 -16.16 -14.12 -9.04
CA CYS A 111 -17.14 -13.99 -7.96
C CYS A 111 -16.57 -13.27 -6.74
N ASP A 112 -15.39 -13.69 -6.28
CA ASP A 112 -14.73 -13.06 -5.13
C ASP A 112 -14.38 -11.59 -5.43
N ALA A 113 -13.99 -11.27 -6.67
CA ALA A 113 -13.70 -9.90 -7.09
C ALA A 113 -14.97 -9.02 -7.18
N MET A 114 -16.12 -9.58 -7.58
CA MET A 114 -17.40 -8.86 -7.58
C MET A 114 -17.82 -8.49 -6.16
N GLU A 115 -17.79 -9.44 -5.22
CA GLU A 115 -18.12 -9.19 -3.81
C GLU A 115 -17.16 -8.15 -3.20
N ARG A 116 -15.85 -8.30 -3.45
CA ARG A 116 -14.89 -7.31 -2.94
C ARG A 116 -15.12 -5.91 -3.53
N ALA A 117 -15.48 -5.81 -4.81
CA ALA A 117 -15.81 -4.54 -5.41
C ALA A 117 -17.09 -3.94 -4.80
N LYS A 118 -18.13 -4.74 -4.59
CA LYS A 118 -19.36 -4.31 -3.90
C LYS A 118 -19.09 -3.72 -2.52
N ASP A 119 -18.23 -4.34 -1.72
CA ASP A 119 -17.84 -3.81 -0.40
C ASP A 119 -17.19 -2.41 -0.46
N MET A 120 -16.56 -2.09 -1.59
CA MET A 120 -15.90 -0.80 -1.80
C MET A 120 -16.83 0.26 -2.39
N LEU A 121 -18.05 -0.10 -2.80
CA LEU A 121 -18.91 0.72 -3.65
C LEU A 121 -19.20 2.09 -3.03
N ASP A 122 -19.46 2.16 -1.73
CA ASP A 122 -19.77 3.42 -1.03
C ASP A 122 -18.64 4.45 -1.09
N THR A 123 -17.40 4.01 -1.29
CA THR A 123 -16.24 4.90 -1.43
C THR A 123 -16.05 5.44 -2.85
N LYS A 124 -16.88 5.01 -3.81
CA LYS A 124 -16.73 5.29 -5.24
C LYS A 124 -17.62 6.40 -5.76
N GLY A 125 -17.14 7.08 -6.79
CA GLY A 125 -17.89 8.12 -7.48
C GLY A 125 -19.03 7.56 -8.34
N PRO A 126 -20.01 8.39 -8.75
CA PRO A 126 -21.15 7.95 -9.57
C PRO A 126 -20.75 7.23 -10.86
N LEU A 127 -19.68 7.69 -11.52
CA LEU A 127 -19.18 7.10 -12.76
C LEU A 127 -18.65 5.68 -12.54
N GLU A 128 -17.84 5.47 -11.49
CA GLU A 128 -17.30 4.16 -11.13
C GLU A 128 -18.42 3.19 -10.74
N LYS A 129 -19.39 3.65 -9.94
CA LYS A 129 -20.58 2.87 -9.57
C LYS A 129 -21.36 2.42 -10.81
N THR A 130 -21.63 3.36 -11.72
CA THR A 130 -22.37 3.08 -12.96
C THR A 130 -21.62 2.07 -13.83
N GLY A 131 -20.30 2.22 -13.96
CA GLY A 131 -19.45 1.29 -14.70
C GLY A 131 -19.48 -0.13 -14.14
N PHE A 132 -19.40 -0.27 -12.81
CA PHE A 132 -19.50 -1.57 -12.14
C PHE A 132 -20.88 -2.21 -12.32
N ILE A 133 -21.97 -1.48 -12.06
CA ILE A 133 -23.35 -1.95 -12.28
C ILE A 133 -23.55 -2.42 -13.71
N SER A 134 -23.01 -1.69 -14.69
CA SER A 134 -23.12 -2.05 -16.10
C SER A 134 -22.40 -3.36 -16.41
N LYS A 135 -21.20 -3.57 -15.83
CA LYS A 135 -20.47 -4.84 -15.94
C LYS A 135 -21.24 -6.00 -15.30
N LEU A 136 -21.79 -5.83 -14.11
CA LEU A 136 -22.60 -6.86 -13.45
C LEU A 136 -23.81 -7.25 -14.31
N LYS A 137 -24.53 -6.29 -14.89
CA LYS A 137 -25.65 -6.57 -15.80
C LYS A 137 -25.23 -7.39 -17.01
N VAL A 138 -24.05 -7.09 -17.58
CA VAL A 138 -23.53 -7.89 -18.70
C VAL A 138 -23.21 -9.30 -18.24
N LEU A 139 -22.55 -9.47 -17.09
CA LEU A 139 -22.20 -10.78 -16.55
C LEU A 139 -23.46 -11.62 -16.23
N SER A 140 -24.46 -11.04 -15.59
CA SER A 140 -25.71 -11.75 -15.28
C SER A 140 -26.48 -12.21 -16.52
N MET A 141 -26.38 -11.48 -17.63
CA MET A 141 -27.12 -11.82 -18.85
C MET A 141 -26.35 -12.73 -19.81
N THR A 142 -25.01 -12.71 -19.75
CA THR A 142 -24.17 -13.27 -20.83
C THR A 142 -23.10 -14.25 -20.36
N SER A 143 -22.86 -14.38 -19.05
CA SER A 143 -21.92 -15.35 -18.53
C SER A 143 -22.38 -16.77 -18.87
N PRO A 144 -21.53 -17.63 -19.46
CA PRO A 144 -21.83 -19.04 -19.63
C PRO A 144 -21.71 -19.82 -18.31
N ASP A 145 -21.05 -19.25 -17.32
CA ASP A 145 -20.87 -19.83 -15.99
C ASP A 145 -22.03 -19.38 -15.07
N PRO A 146 -22.81 -20.33 -14.51
CA PRO A 146 -23.99 -20.02 -13.72
C PRO A 146 -23.64 -19.31 -12.41
N ASP A 147 -22.52 -19.64 -11.78
CA ASP A 147 -22.13 -19.04 -10.49
C ASP A 147 -21.82 -17.55 -10.67
N ILE A 148 -21.12 -17.19 -11.77
CA ILE A 148 -20.88 -15.79 -12.12
C ILE A 148 -22.21 -15.06 -12.36
N SER A 149 -23.14 -15.71 -13.06
CA SER A 149 -24.43 -15.12 -13.41
C SER A 149 -25.25 -14.84 -12.14
N GLU A 150 -25.38 -15.83 -11.27
CA GLU A 150 -26.16 -15.77 -10.02
C GLU A 150 -25.59 -14.73 -9.06
N VAL A 151 -24.27 -14.75 -8.81
CA VAL A 151 -23.62 -13.76 -7.94
C VAL A 151 -23.78 -12.34 -8.51
N ALA A 152 -23.70 -12.16 -9.82
CA ALA A 152 -23.92 -10.85 -10.42
C ALA A 152 -25.37 -10.34 -10.20
N GLU A 153 -26.37 -11.23 -10.28
CA GLU A 153 -27.78 -10.91 -10.00
C GLU A 153 -28.00 -10.57 -8.52
N GLU A 154 -27.50 -11.40 -7.60
CA GLU A 154 -27.62 -11.17 -6.16
C GLU A 154 -27.02 -9.81 -5.76
N ILE A 155 -25.86 -9.46 -6.30
CA ILE A 155 -25.23 -8.17 -6.04
C ILE A 155 -26.05 -7.03 -6.63
N LEU A 156 -26.60 -7.18 -7.83
CA LEU A 156 -27.46 -6.17 -8.45
C LEU A 156 -28.73 -5.92 -7.63
N GLU A 157 -29.34 -6.97 -7.09
CA GLU A 157 -30.50 -6.85 -6.20
C GLU A 157 -30.13 -6.15 -4.89
N ALA A 158 -28.97 -6.45 -4.33
CA ALA A 158 -28.50 -5.85 -3.07
C ALA A 158 -28.16 -4.35 -3.18
N ILE A 159 -27.79 -3.87 -4.37
CA ILE A 159 -27.40 -2.46 -4.61
C ILE A 159 -28.48 -1.61 -5.30
N SER A 160 -29.61 -2.23 -5.68
CA SER A 160 -30.76 -1.55 -6.29
C SER A 160 -31.62 -0.86 -5.23
#